data_AF-A0A419N8U8-F1
#
_entry.id   AF-A0A419N8U8-F1
#
_cell.length_a   1.000
_cell.length_b   1.000
_cell.length_c   1.000
_cell.angle_alpha   90.00
_cell.angle_beta   90.00
_cell.angle_gamma   90.00
#
_symmetry.space_group_name_H-M   'P 1'
#
loop_
_entity.id
_entity.type
_entity.pdbx_description
1 polymer ?
#
loop_
_entity_poly.entity_id
_entity_poly.type
_entity_poly.pdbx_seq_one_letter_code
_entity_poly.pdbx_strand_id
1 'polypeptide(L)'
;MRNGITTGPPDSPLVQTLHEIYTRHTGDTDHPSRTTGAGSYASAMQNSVIFGCEFPDGSSGNTHSADEYGSLSRFISAIGIYAEALYRLANLPAETSEKRGN
;
A
#
# COMPACT_ATOMS: atom_id res chain seq x y z
N MET A 1 3.67 -8.88 20.28
CA MET A 1 4.96 -8.38 19.76
C MET A 1 5.38 -9.23 18.56
N ARG A 2 4.96 -8.87 17.34
CA ARG A 2 5.66 -9.13 16.07
C ARG A 2 5.24 -8.02 15.12
N ASN A 3 6.24 -7.27 14.65
CA ASN A 3 6.11 -5.93 14.09
C ASN A 3 5.61 -5.96 12.65
N GLY A 4 4.60 -5.13 12.38
CA GLY A 4 4.70 -3.93 11.55
C GLY A 4 5.14 -4.13 10.11
N ILE A 5 4.33 -3.61 9.20
CA ILE A 5 4.37 -4.05 7.82
C ILE A 5 4.67 -2.89 6.93
N THR A 6 5.92 -2.88 6.56
CA THR A 6 6.55 -1.93 5.67
C THR A 6 7.96 -2.49 5.42
N THR A 7 8.51 -2.40 4.21
CA THR A 7 9.98 -2.49 4.06
C THR A 7 10.65 -1.18 4.51
N GLY A 8 9.86 -0.12 4.73
CA GLY A 8 10.21 1.10 5.46
C GLY A 8 9.70 1.13 6.92
N PRO A 9 9.78 2.26 7.63
CA PRO A 9 9.07 2.48 8.89
C PRO A 9 7.57 2.72 8.66
N PRO A 10 6.65 2.21 9.51
CA PRO A 10 5.21 2.48 9.39
C PRO A 10 4.87 3.98 9.52
N ASP A 11 5.73 4.74 10.20
CA ASP A 11 5.59 6.17 10.39
C ASP A 11 6.20 7.01 9.25
N SER A 12 6.62 6.39 8.14
CA SER A 12 7.18 7.17 7.03
C SER A 12 6.09 8.01 6.34
N PRO A 13 6.42 9.22 5.89
CA PRO A 13 5.54 10.05 5.07
C PRO A 13 4.94 9.29 3.87
N LEU A 14 5.71 8.39 3.26
CA LEU A 14 5.27 7.51 2.18
C LEU A 14 4.09 6.62 2.61
N VAL A 15 4.26 5.88 3.72
CA VAL A 15 3.29 4.88 4.19
C VAL A 15 2.01 5.56 4.67
N GLN A 16 2.15 6.64 5.44
CA GLN A 16 1.01 7.41 5.93
C GLN A 16 0.21 8.02 4.77
N THR A 17 0.90 8.63 3.79
CA THR A 17 0.24 9.20 2.61
C THR A 17 -0.56 8.14 1.84
N LEU A 18 0.02 6.97 1.60
CA LEU A 18 -0.66 5.89 0.88
C LEU A 18 -1.83 5.30 1.68
N HIS A 19 -1.68 5.16 2.99
CA HIS A 19 -2.76 4.70 3.87
C HIS A 19 -3.93 5.68 3.89
N GLU A 20 -3.67 6.98 4.03
CA GLU A 20 -4.70 8.02 3.95
C GLU A 20 -5.47 7.99 2.63
N ILE A 21 -4.76 7.85 1.50
CA ILE A 21 -5.39 7.74 0.17
C ILE A 21 -6.30 6.53 0.13
N TYR A 22 -5.82 5.36 0.54
CA TYR A 22 -6.63 4.15 0.59
C TYR A 22 -7.91 4.38 1.39
N THR A 23 -7.78 4.79 2.66
CA THR A 23 -8.92 5.01 3.56
C THR A 23 -9.91 6.03 3.01
N ARG A 24 -9.43 7.07 2.32
CA ARG A 24 -10.29 8.10 1.70
C ARG A 24 -11.13 7.58 0.54
N HIS A 25 -10.57 6.69 -0.28
CA HIS A 25 -11.29 6.10 -1.43
C HIS A 25 -12.18 4.92 -1.04
N THR A 26 -11.78 4.15 -0.02
CA THR A 26 -12.48 2.91 0.36
C THR A 26 -13.41 3.08 1.55
N GLY A 27 -13.16 4.06 2.42
CA GLY A 27 -13.80 4.19 3.73
C GLY A 27 -13.37 3.13 4.74
N ASP A 28 -12.39 2.28 4.40
CA ASP A 28 -11.96 1.16 5.23
C ASP A 28 -11.00 1.63 6.32
N THR A 29 -11.49 1.61 7.57
CA THR A 29 -10.72 1.92 8.78
C THR A 29 -10.43 0.69 9.63
N ASP A 30 -10.99 -0.46 9.26
CA ASP A 30 -10.94 -1.68 10.07
C ASP A 30 -9.70 -2.52 9.74
N HIS A 31 -9.12 -2.33 8.56
CA HIS A 31 -7.94 -3.06 8.10
C HIS A 31 -6.68 -2.18 8.18
N PRO A 32 -5.81 -2.40 9.18
CA PRO A 32 -4.53 -1.68 9.26
C PRO A 32 -3.56 -2.15 8.16
N SER A 33 -2.43 -1.45 7.99
CA SER A 33 -1.35 -1.90 7.11
C SER A 33 -0.79 -3.28 7.51
N ARG A 34 -0.53 -4.16 6.52
CA ARG A 34 -0.24 -5.61 6.72
C ARG A 34 0.94 -6.18 5.92
N THR A 35 1.69 -7.15 6.51
CA THR A 35 3.02 -7.79 6.20
C THR A 35 2.67 -9.04 5.53
N THR A 36 3.11 -9.02 4.29
CA THR A 36 3.21 -10.17 3.48
C THR A 36 4.68 -10.51 3.33
N GLY A 37 4.98 -11.79 3.43
CA GLY A 37 6.23 -12.37 2.97
C GLY A 37 6.21 -12.66 1.46
N ALA A 38 5.16 -12.23 0.75
CA ALA A 38 5.08 -12.39 -0.70
C ALA A 38 6.25 -11.67 -1.37
N GLY A 39 6.99 -12.39 -2.21
CA GLY A 39 8.04 -11.81 -3.03
C GLY A 39 7.45 -10.80 -4.00
N SER A 40 7.86 -9.54 -3.88
CA SER A 40 7.47 -8.46 -4.78
C SER A 40 8.70 -7.60 -5.12
N TYR A 41 8.63 -6.82 -6.19
CA TYR A 41 9.69 -5.89 -6.58
C TYR A 41 10.07 -4.90 -5.47
N ALA A 42 9.13 -4.59 -4.56
CA ALA A 42 9.40 -3.76 -3.40
C ALA A 42 10.56 -4.29 -2.54
N SER A 43 10.77 -5.61 -2.44
CA SER A 43 11.83 -6.18 -1.59
C SER A 43 13.24 -5.84 -2.08
N ALA A 44 13.40 -5.51 -3.36
CA ALA A 44 14.68 -5.14 -3.95
C ALA A 44 15.00 -3.64 -3.82
N MET A 45 14.08 -2.83 -3.28
CA MET A 45 14.17 -1.37 -3.21
C MET A 45 14.16 -0.88 -1.77
N GLN A 46 14.94 0.17 -1.48
CA GLN A 46 14.93 0.83 -0.18
C GLN A 46 13.74 1.81 -0.08
N ASN A 47 13.12 1.91 1.10
CA ASN A 47 11.95 2.78 1.35
C ASN A 47 10.80 2.56 0.34
N SER A 48 10.51 1.29 0.07
CA SER A 48 9.43 0.86 -0.82
C SER A 48 8.25 0.35 0.00
N VAL A 49 7.11 0.13 -0.65
CA VAL A 49 5.96 -0.57 -0.06
C VAL A 49 5.23 -1.36 -1.14
N ILE A 50 4.44 -2.34 -0.72
CA ILE A 50 3.45 -3.00 -1.58
C ILE A 50 2.12 -2.28 -1.34
N PHE A 51 1.45 -1.85 -2.42
CA PHE A 51 0.22 -1.05 -2.34
C PHE A 51 -0.82 -1.46 -3.40
N GLY A 52 -2.03 -1.81 -2.94
CA GLY A 52 -3.12 -2.38 -3.75
C GLY A 52 -2.93 -3.86 -4.08
N CYS A 53 -3.77 -4.51 -4.91
CA CYS A 53 -5.17 -4.21 -5.27
C CYS A 53 -6.14 -5.18 -4.57
N GLU A 54 -5.73 -5.71 -3.42
CA GLU A 54 -6.57 -6.62 -2.66
C GLU A 54 -7.50 -5.80 -1.75
N PHE A 55 -8.81 -6.01 -1.90
CA PHE A 55 -9.85 -5.38 -1.10
C PHE A 55 -10.50 -6.44 -0.18
N PRO A 56 -11.05 -6.05 0.98
CA PRO A 56 -11.72 -6.97 1.90
C PRO A 56 -13.16 -7.31 1.44
N ASP A 57 -13.39 -7.44 0.14
CA ASP A 57 -14.70 -7.75 -0.46
C ASP A 57 -14.86 -9.24 -0.84
N GLY A 58 -13.86 -10.06 -0.49
CA GLY A 58 -13.86 -11.50 -0.77
C GLY A 58 -13.27 -11.88 -2.13
N SER A 59 -12.86 -10.91 -2.97
CA SER A 59 -12.04 -11.23 -4.16
C SER A 59 -10.55 -11.45 -3.82
N SER A 60 -10.21 -11.38 -2.52
CA SER A 60 -8.88 -11.63 -1.97
C SER A 60 -8.49 -13.11 -2.05
N GLY A 61 -7.24 -13.41 -2.40
CA GLY A 61 -6.64 -14.74 -2.28
C GLY A 61 -6.91 -15.76 -3.40
N ASN A 62 -7.52 -15.37 -4.52
CA ASN A 62 -7.70 -16.25 -5.69
C ASN A 62 -6.53 -16.21 -6.69
N THR A 63 -5.51 -15.36 -6.45
CA THR A 63 -4.33 -15.24 -7.32
C THR A 63 -3.64 -16.60 -7.46
N HIS A 64 -3.28 -16.98 -8.69
CA HIS A 64 -2.70 -18.29 -9.04
C HIS A 64 -3.64 -19.50 -8.88
N SER A 65 -4.94 -19.29 -8.72
CA SER A 65 -5.94 -20.37 -8.69
C SER A 65 -6.63 -20.54 -10.04
N ALA A 66 -7.30 -21.67 -10.25
CA ALA A 66 -8.20 -21.84 -11.39
C ALA A 66 -9.35 -20.83 -11.30
N ASP A 67 -9.78 -20.31 -12.45
CA ASP A 67 -10.85 -19.30 -12.56
C ASP A 67 -10.60 -18.00 -11.77
N GLU A 68 -9.35 -17.53 -11.73
CA GLU A 68 -8.98 -16.23 -11.14
C GLU A 68 -9.82 -15.08 -11.72
N TYR A 69 -10.35 -14.23 -10.84
CA TYR A 69 -11.22 -13.12 -11.20
C TYR A 69 -11.00 -11.91 -10.29
N GLY A 70 -11.48 -10.74 -10.72
CA GLY A 70 -11.49 -9.53 -9.92
C GLY A 70 -12.80 -8.77 -10.06
N SER A 71 -13.10 -7.93 -9.08
CA SER A 71 -14.27 -7.05 -9.14
C SER A 71 -14.02 -5.85 -10.07
N LEU A 72 -14.87 -5.67 -11.10
CA LEU A 72 -14.75 -4.55 -12.02
C LEU A 72 -14.88 -3.19 -11.32
N SER A 73 -15.76 -3.09 -10.32
CA SER A 73 -15.93 -1.85 -9.56
C SER A 73 -14.69 -1.53 -8.71
N ARG A 74 -14.04 -2.56 -8.16
CA ARG A 74 -12.76 -2.41 -7.45
C ARG A 74 -11.63 -2.04 -8.38
N PHE A 75 -11.58 -2.62 -9.58
CA PHE A 75 -10.60 -2.24 -10.60
C PHE A 75 -10.71 -0.75 -10.96
N ILE A 76 -11.93 -0.25 -11.18
CA ILE A 76 -12.17 1.18 -11.42
C ILE A 76 -11.78 2.04 -10.20
N SER A 77 -12.09 1.58 -8.99
CA SER A 77 -11.71 2.27 -7.75
C SER A 77 -10.18 2.35 -7.60
N ALA A 78 -9.47 1.27 -7.93
CA ALA A 78 -8.01 1.22 -7.88
C ALA A 78 -7.35 2.23 -8.84
N ILE A 79 -7.95 2.49 -10.01
CA ILE A 79 -7.46 3.53 -10.92
C ILE A 79 -7.45 4.90 -10.22
N GLY A 80 -8.53 5.24 -9.50
CA GLY A 80 -8.63 6.50 -8.75
C GLY A 80 -7.61 6.58 -7.61
N ILE A 81 -7.43 5.48 -6.86
CA ILE A 81 -6.44 5.37 -5.79
C ILE A 81 -5.02 5.58 -6.34
N TYR A 82 -4.66 4.90 -7.43
CA TYR A 82 -3.33 5.03 -8.03
C TYR A 82 -3.08 6.41 -8.65
N ALA A 83 -4.09 7.01 -9.28
CA ALA A 83 -3.96 8.36 -9.83
C ALA A 83 -3.63 9.38 -8.75
N GLU A 84 -4.33 9.35 -7.61
CA GLU A 84 -4.01 10.23 -6.49
C GLU A 84 -2.67 9.88 -5.83
N ALA A 85 -2.37 8.59 -5.67
CA ALA A 85 -1.08 8.16 -5.11
C ALA A 85 0.08 8.75 -5.92
N LEU A 86 0.07 8.59 -7.24
CA LEU A 86 1.11 9.16 -8.10
C LEU A 86 1.19 10.68 -7.96
N TYR A 87 0.04 11.37 -7.92
CA TYR A 87 0.00 12.82 -7.76
C TYR A 87 0.57 13.29 -6.41
N ARG A 88 0.15 12.69 -5.29
CA ARG A 88 0.61 13.08 -3.95
C ARG A 88 2.07 12.70 -3.73
N LEU A 89 2.49 11.52 -4.18
CA LEU A 89 3.87 11.07 -4.03
C LEU A 89 4.85 11.92 -4.85
N ALA A 90 4.46 12.41 -6.03
CA ALA A 90 5.28 13.33 -6.82
C ALA A 90 5.47 14.70 -6.14
N ASN A 91 4.64 15.03 -5.13
CA ASN A 91 4.67 16.28 -4.39
C ASN A 91 4.93 16.06 -2.88
N LEU A 92 5.50 14.90 -2.50
CA LEU A 92 5.85 14.65 -1.12
C LEU A 92 6.90 15.67 -0.66
N PRO A 93 6.79 16.25 0.55
CA PRO A 93 7.89 17.05 1.10
C PRO A 93 9.16 16.19 1.16
N ALA A 94 10.30 16.78 0.82
CA ALA A 94 11.58 16.09 0.90
C ALA A 94 11.81 15.61 2.34
N GLU A 95 12.16 14.33 2.48
CA GLU A 95 12.57 13.77 3.77
C GLU A 95 13.83 14.50 4.23
N THR A 96 13.74 15.28 5.31
CA THR A 96 14.91 15.94 5.89
C THR A 96 15.86 14.85 6.37
N SER A 97 17.05 14.78 5.79
CA SER A 97 18.09 13.79 6.10
C SER A 97 18.77 14.06 7.45
N GLU A 98 18.00 14.25 8.52
CA GLU A 98 18.49 14.44 9.88
C GLU A 98 17.88 13.39 10.79
N LYS A 99 18.42 12.17 10.73
CA LYS A 99 18.46 11.15 11.81
C LYS A 99 19.00 9.80 11.30
N ARG A 100 20.10 9.83 10.54
CA ARG A 100 20.99 8.66 10.41
C ARG A 100 22.09 8.78 11.46
N GLY A 101 21.72 8.57 12.72
CA GLY A 101 22.62 8.67 13.85
C GLY A 101 22.09 7.86 15.03
N ASN A 102 22.37 6.56 15.02
CA ASN A 102 22.97 5.76 16.09
C ASN A 102 23.05 4.31 15.63
#